data_AF-A0A9P1KDH6-F1
#
_entry.id   AF-A0A9P1KDH6-F1
#
_cell.length_a   1.000
_cell.length_b   1.000
_cell.length_c   1.000
_cell.angle_alpha   90.00
_cell.angle_beta   90.00
_cell.angle_gamma   90.00
#
_symmetry.space_group_name_H-M   'P 1'
#
loop_
_entity.id
_entity.type
_entity.pdbx_description
1 polymer ?
#
loop_
_entity_poly.entity_id
_entity_poly.type
_entity_poly.pdbx_seq_one_letter_code
_entity_poly.pdbx_strand_id
1 'polypeptide(L)'
;MMSKLICLANSRKNNDRCIAGIEISTGKWVRPVTRLDDGRIPVNMSQINGRLIQPLDIVDIPLSDTGNGYEYENRLILRGSWKHIGRVGPMDVVCYCDDEIIHSHCHDWLNAIPYSYISSLPRHQRRTLQIVKVDGFKTWCNNYGKWKGEIPLEGGNSLAWS
;
A
#
# COMPACT_ATOMS: atom_id res chain seq x y z
N MET A 1 15.65 9.74 -8.60
CA MET A 1 16.61 8.73 -8.10
C MET A 1 16.10 7.34 -8.48
N MET A 2 16.96 6.32 -8.58
CA MET A 2 16.49 4.93 -8.71
C MET A 2 16.16 4.39 -7.32
N SER A 3 14.90 4.01 -7.11
CA SER A 3 14.41 3.46 -5.85
C SER A 3 14.14 1.97 -6.00
N LYS A 4 14.73 1.17 -5.12
CA LYS A 4 14.52 -0.28 -5.05
C LYS A 4 13.38 -0.57 -4.08
N LEU A 5 12.27 -1.07 -4.60
CA LEU A 5 11.02 -1.26 -3.90
C LEU A 5 10.69 -2.75 -3.78
N ILE A 6 10.31 -3.20 -2.59
CA ILE A 6 9.56 -4.46 -2.42
C ILE A 6 8.09 -4.14 -2.65
N CYS A 7 7.50 -4.63 -3.75
CA CYS A 7 6.08 -4.42 -4.04
C CYS A 7 5.23 -5.19 -3.01
N LEU A 8 4.34 -4.50 -2.30
CA LEU A 8 3.42 -5.12 -1.33
C LEU A 8 1.96 -5.03 -1.77
N ALA A 9 1.64 -4.10 -2.68
CA ALA A 9 0.31 -4.00 -3.28
C ALA A 9 0.44 -3.69 -4.78
N ASN A 10 -0.36 -4.39 -5.59
CA ASN A 10 -0.65 -4.02 -6.97
C ASN A 10 -2.15 -4.21 -7.22
N SER A 11 -2.95 -3.21 -6.87
CA SER A 11 -4.40 -3.25 -7.01
C SER A 11 -4.86 -2.68 -8.35
N ARG A 12 -6.08 -3.03 -8.77
CA ARG A 12 -6.70 -2.57 -10.02
C ARG A 12 -7.80 -1.55 -9.71
N LYS A 13 -7.79 -0.41 -10.40
CA LYS A 13 -8.89 0.56 -10.39
C LYS A 13 -9.11 1.08 -11.81
N ASN A 14 -10.33 0.97 -12.34
CA ASN A 14 -10.69 1.46 -13.68
C ASN A 14 -9.72 1.05 -14.79
N ASN A 15 -9.34 -0.24 -14.81
CA ASN A 15 -8.28 -0.85 -15.64
C ASN A 15 -6.84 -0.46 -15.31
N ASP A 16 -6.57 0.67 -14.65
CA ASP A 16 -5.22 1.06 -14.24
C ASP A 16 -4.79 0.43 -12.92
N ARG A 17 -3.54 0.68 -12.51
CA ARG A 17 -2.91 0.09 -11.34
C ARG A 17 -2.56 1.10 -10.25
N CYS A 18 -2.65 0.66 -9.01
CA CYS A 18 -2.01 1.31 -7.87
C CYS A 18 -0.96 0.36 -7.32
N ILE A 19 0.30 0.79 -7.33
CA ILE A 19 1.41 0.03 -6.78
C ILE A 19 1.85 0.71 -5.49
N ALA A 20 2.17 -0.08 -4.47
CA ALA A 20 2.79 0.41 -3.25
C ALA A 20 3.73 -0.63 -2.66
N GLY A 21 4.72 -0.18 -1.89
CA GLY A 21 5.72 -1.05 -1.31
C GLY A 21 6.66 -0.36 -0.35
N ILE A 22 7.69 -1.09 0.09
CA ILE A 22 8.75 -0.57 0.97
C ILE A 22 10.01 -0.31 0.17
N GLU A 23 10.57 0.88 0.29
CA GLU A 23 11.89 1.19 -0.26
C GLU A 23 12.98 0.59 0.64
N ILE A 24 13.77 -0.32 0.08
CA ILE A 24 14.73 -1.13 0.85
C ILE A 24 15.77 -0.27 1.58
N SER A 25 16.21 0.83 0.97
CA SER A 25 17.24 1.69 1.57
C SER A 25 16.76 2.48 2.78
N THR A 26 15.45 2.74 2.90
CA THR A 26 14.89 3.59 3.95
C THR A 26 13.94 2.87 4.89
N GLY A 27 13.44 1.68 4.50
CA GLY A 27 12.39 0.97 5.22
C GLY A 27 11.04 1.68 5.19
N LYS A 28 10.88 2.73 4.37
CA LYS A 28 9.67 3.55 4.33
C LYS A 28 8.72 3.09 3.23
N TRP A 29 7.43 3.27 3.49
CA TRP A 29 6.40 3.13 2.47
C TRP A 29 6.58 4.13 1.34
N VAL A 30 6.40 3.63 0.13
CA VAL A 30 6.41 4.38 -1.11
C VAL A 30 5.25 3.94 -1.98
N ARG A 31 4.49 4.91 -2.48
CA ARG A 31 3.43 4.75 -3.46
C ARG A 31 3.83 5.51 -4.73
N PRO A 32 4.36 4.82 -5.76
CA PRO A 32 4.61 5.43 -7.05
C PRO A 32 3.32 6.02 -7.62
N VAL A 33 3.36 7.30 -8.02
CA VAL A 33 2.23 7.98 -8.64
C VAL A 33 2.62 8.63 -9.95
N THR A 34 1.69 8.70 -10.90
CA THR A 34 1.84 9.50 -12.12
C THR A 34 1.36 10.94 -11.89
N ARG A 35 1.40 11.76 -12.95
CA ARG A 35 0.82 13.12 -12.95
C ARG A 35 -0.69 13.15 -13.21
N LEU A 36 -1.33 12.00 -13.40
CA LEU A 36 -2.79 11.92 -13.55
C LEU A 36 -3.47 12.30 -12.22
N ASP A 37 -4.71 12.78 -12.29
CA ASP A 37 -5.42 13.39 -11.14
C ASP A 37 -5.52 12.48 -9.91
N ASP A 38 -5.63 11.17 -10.11
CA ASP A 38 -5.69 10.17 -9.04
C ASP A 38 -4.38 9.39 -8.86
N GLY A 39 -3.29 9.85 -9.49
CA GLY A 39 -1.95 9.27 -9.38
C GLY A 39 -1.81 7.86 -9.97
N ARG A 40 -2.85 7.33 -10.61
CA ARG A 40 -2.89 5.94 -11.12
C ARG A 40 -1.77 5.66 -12.12
N ILE A 41 -1.37 4.40 -12.18
CA ILE A 41 -0.31 3.91 -13.06
C ILE A 41 -0.98 3.15 -14.22
N PRO A 42 -0.85 3.61 -15.46
CA PRO A 42 -1.35 2.89 -16.63
C PRO A 42 -0.81 1.45 -16.69
N VAL A 43 -1.64 0.51 -17.14
CA VAL A 43 -1.29 -0.93 -17.18
C VAL A 43 0.03 -1.18 -17.91
N ASN A 44 0.20 -0.58 -19.07
CA ASN A 44 1.40 -0.70 -19.89
C ASN A 44 2.67 -0.23 -19.16
N MET A 45 2.56 0.73 -18.25
CA MET A 45 3.67 1.23 -17.42
C MET A 45 3.96 0.30 -16.24
N SER A 46 2.93 -0.38 -15.72
CA SER A 46 3.05 -1.34 -14.61
C SER A 46 3.58 -2.73 -14.99
N GLN A 47 4.03 -2.88 -16.24
CA GLN A 47 4.57 -4.13 -16.78
C GLN A 47 6.09 -4.02 -16.99
N ILE A 48 6.79 -5.08 -16.62
CA ILE A 48 8.22 -5.27 -16.89
C ILE A 48 8.35 -6.52 -17.76
N ASN A 49 8.89 -6.38 -18.97
CA ASN A 49 8.98 -7.46 -19.96
C ASN A 49 7.63 -8.16 -20.22
N GLY A 50 6.55 -7.38 -20.33
CA GLY A 50 5.19 -7.88 -20.58
C GLY A 50 4.47 -8.47 -19.37
N ARG A 51 5.16 -8.67 -18.24
CA ARG A 51 4.57 -9.18 -17.00
C ARG A 51 4.23 -8.06 -16.03
N LEU A 52 3.05 -8.11 -15.43
CA LEU A 52 2.67 -7.23 -14.33
C LEU A 52 3.50 -7.52 -13.09
N ILE A 53 3.95 -6.46 -12.41
CA ILE A 53 4.58 -6.57 -11.08
C ILE A 53 3.62 -7.28 -10.13
N GLN A 54 4.12 -8.25 -9.37
CA GLN A 54 3.35 -8.98 -8.37
C GLN A 54 3.77 -8.57 -6.95
N PRO A 55 2.90 -8.76 -5.94
CA PRO A 55 3.32 -8.70 -4.56
C PRO A 55 4.56 -9.59 -4.31
N LEU A 56 5.48 -9.05 -3.52
CA LEU A 56 6.81 -9.56 -3.17
C LEU A 56 7.86 -9.49 -4.28
N ASP A 57 7.55 -8.99 -5.48
CA ASP A 57 8.58 -8.68 -6.47
C ASP A 57 9.43 -7.48 -5.98
N ILE A 58 10.75 -7.55 -6.18
CA ILE A 58 11.68 -6.44 -6.00
C ILE A 58 11.84 -5.73 -7.34
N VAL A 59 11.56 -4.43 -7.38
CA VAL A 59 11.63 -3.62 -8.60
C VAL A 59 12.44 -2.34 -8.39
N ASP A 60 13.22 -1.96 -9.39
CA ASP A 60 13.82 -0.63 -9.47
C ASP A 60 12.90 0.28 -10.28
N ILE A 61 12.51 1.41 -9.68
CA ILE A 61 11.65 2.43 -10.28
C ILE A 61 12.32 3.80 -10.14
N PRO A 62 12.41 4.60 -11.22
CA PRO A 62 12.84 6.00 -11.12
C PRO A 62 11.77 6.83 -10.40
N LEU A 63 12.07 7.31 -9.20
CA LEU A 63 11.15 8.10 -8.38
C LEU A 63 11.75 9.45 -7.96
N SER A 64 10.89 10.45 -7.84
CA SER A 64 11.14 11.73 -7.17
C SER A 64 11.02 11.57 -5.67
N ASP A 65 11.64 12.43 -4.87
CA ASP A 65 11.49 12.43 -3.41
C ASP A 65 10.11 12.93 -2.95
N THR A 66 9.36 13.54 -3.86
CA THR A 66 8.02 14.07 -3.62
C THR A 66 7.01 13.54 -4.64
N GLY A 67 5.74 13.57 -4.26
CA GLY A 67 4.61 13.24 -5.12
C GLY A 67 3.40 14.15 -4.85
N ASN A 68 2.49 14.15 -5.82
CA ASN A 68 1.20 14.84 -5.72
C ASN A 68 0.29 14.10 -4.73
N GLY A 69 -0.75 14.78 -4.23
CA GLY A 69 -1.68 14.23 -3.26
C GLY A 69 -1.32 14.56 -1.81
N TYR A 70 -2.13 14.07 -0.89
CA TYR A 70 -2.00 14.35 0.54
C TYR A 70 -1.27 13.24 1.29
N GLU A 71 -1.25 12.02 0.74
CA GLU A 71 -0.63 10.86 1.33
C GLU A 71 0.89 11.05 1.42
N TYR A 72 1.46 10.69 2.57
CA TYR A 72 2.89 10.84 2.83
C TYR A 72 3.73 9.98 1.88
N GLU A 73 3.19 8.83 1.48
CA GLU A 73 3.89 7.79 0.72
C GLU A 73 4.06 8.15 -0.76
N ASN A 74 3.35 9.16 -1.28
CA ASN A 74 3.32 9.46 -2.71
C ASN A 74 4.68 9.95 -3.20
N ARG A 75 5.23 9.24 -4.20
CA ARG A 75 6.44 9.63 -4.92
C ARG A 75 6.19 9.62 -6.42
N LEU A 76 6.50 10.73 -7.08
CA LEU A 76 6.24 10.89 -8.50
C LEU A 76 7.18 10.01 -9.33
N ILE A 77 6.62 9.28 -10.28
CA ILE A 77 7.40 8.48 -11.22
C ILE A 77 8.12 9.41 -12.20
N LEU A 78 9.43 9.22 -12.32
CA LEU A 78 10.30 9.93 -13.24
C LEU A 78 10.47 9.15 -14.55
N ARG A 79 11.04 9.81 -15.55
CA ARG A 79 11.42 9.14 -16.81
C ARG A 79 12.49 8.09 -16.54
N GLY A 80 12.33 6.92 -17.14
CA GLY A 80 13.31 5.82 -17.09
C GLY A 80 12.63 4.46 -17.13
N SER A 81 13.42 3.42 -17.34
CA SER A 81 12.94 2.04 -17.40
C SER A 81 12.84 1.42 -16.02
N TRP A 82 11.79 0.64 -15.80
CA TRP A 82 11.62 -0.16 -14.60
C TRP A 82 12.33 -1.49 -14.78
N LYS A 83 12.90 -2.03 -13.70
CA LYS A 83 13.62 -3.32 -13.75
C LYS A 83 13.11 -4.23 -12.66
N HIS A 84 12.88 -5.49 -13.01
CA HIS A 84 12.64 -6.54 -12.04
C HIS A 84 13.99 -7.05 -11.56
N ILE A 85 14.24 -6.97 -10.26
CA ILE A 85 15.52 -7.30 -9.63
C ILE A 85 15.49 -8.69 -9.01
N GLY A 86 14.34 -9.11 -8.51
CA GLY A 86 14.20 -10.39 -7.82
C GLY A 86 12.86 -10.49 -7.12
N ARG A 87 12.75 -11.40 -6.16
CA ARG A 87 11.56 -11.62 -5.35
C ARG A 87 11.97 -11.95 -3.93
N VAL A 88 11.18 -11.49 -2.96
CA VAL A 88 11.30 -11.89 -1.55
C VAL A 88 10.22 -12.90 -1.16
N GLY A 89 10.43 -13.61 -0.06
CA GLY A 89 9.41 -14.38 0.63
C GLY A 89 8.61 -13.54 1.63
N PRO A 90 7.46 -14.03 2.10
CA PRO A 90 6.68 -13.35 3.15
C PRO A 90 7.46 -13.12 4.45
N MET A 91 8.36 -14.03 4.82
CA MET A 91 9.16 -13.89 6.04
C MET A 91 10.15 -12.74 5.98
N ASP A 92 10.60 -12.37 4.78
CA ASP A 92 11.56 -11.27 4.58
C ASP A 92 10.93 -9.89 4.80
N VAL A 93 9.59 -9.80 4.83
CA VAL A 93 8.87 -8.53 4.99
C VAL A 93 8.30 -8.32 6.39
N VAL A 94 8.42 -9.33 7.27
CA VAL A 94 7.91 -9.26 8.66
C VAL A 94 8.59 -8.14 9.46
N CYS A 95 9.86 -7.83 9.17
CA CYS A 95 10.57 -6.74 9.83
C CYS A 95 10.05 -5.34 9.48
N TYR A 96 9.15 -5.21 8.50
CA TYR A 96 8.51 -3.95 8.14
C TYR A 96 7.08 -3.83 8.70
N CYS A 97 6.60 -4.83 9.45
CA CYS A 97 5.28 -4.76 10.07
C CYS A 97 5.20 -3.61 11.08
N ASP A 98 4.10 -2.89 11.01
CA ASP A 98 3.71 -1.91 12.03
C ASP A 98 3.23 -2.67 13.28
N ASP A 99 3.68 -2.23 14.45
CA ASP A 99 3.26 -2.77 15.75
C ASP A 99 1.87 -2.28 16.18
N GLU A 100 1.39 -1.20 15.57
CA GLU A 100 0.10 -0.57 15.87
C GLU A 100 -0.70 -0.30 14.60
N ILE A 101 -2.02 -0.34 14.73
CA ILE A 101 -2.94 0.05 13.66
C ILE A 101 -2.98 1.57 13.55
N ILE A 102 -2.60 2.10 12.39
CA ILE A 102 -2.66 3.54 12.13
C ILE A 102 -4.11 4.03 12.18
N HIS A 103 -4.32 5.20 12.79
CA HIS A 103 -5.64 5.85 12.96
C HIS A 103 -6.66 5.04 13.80
N SER A 104 -6.19 4.07 14.60
CA SER A 104 -7.03 3.20 15.44
C SER A 104 -7.86 3.94 16.50
N HIS A 105 -7.45 5.13 16.93
CA HIS A 105 -8.18 5.91 17.94
C HIS A 105 -9.55 6.39 17.46
N CYS A 106 -9.81 6.37 16.15
CA CYS A 106 -11.08 6.77 15.56
C CYS A 106 -12.04 5.58 15.42
N HIS A 107 -12.60 5.12 16.56
CA HIS A 107 -13.45 3.93 16.65
C HIS A 107 -14.74 3.95 15.79
N ASP A 108 -15.17 5.12 15.30
CA ASP A 108 -16.45 5.27 14.57
C ASP A 108 -16.36 5.06 13.06
N TRP A 109 -15.20 4.66 12.56
CA TRP A 109 -14.89 4.73 11.14
C TRP A 109 -15.21 3.41 10.46
N LEU A 110 -16.51 3.14 10.37
CA LEU A 110 -17.10 1.84 10.02
C LEU A 110 -16.57 1.19 8.74
N ASN A 111 -16.05 1.96 7.78
CA ASN A 111 -15.56 1.43 6.49
C ASN A 111 -14.35 2.14 5.89
N ALA A 112 -14.07 3.38 6.29
CA ALA A 112 -13.00 4.19 5.72
C ALA A 112 -12.61 5.33 6.65
N ILE A 113 -11.39 5.80 6.45
CA ILE A 113 -10.80 6.95 7.10
C ILE A 113 -11.26 8.25 6.37
N PRO A 114 -12.05 9.15 6.99
CA PRO A 114 -12.38 10.47 6.44
C PRO A 114 -11.19 11.26 5.91
N TYR A 115 -11.34 11.74 4.68
CA TYR A 115 -10.40 12.66 4.05
C TYR A 115 -10.16 13.93 4.89
N SER A 116 -11.21 14.48 5.51
CA SER A 116 -11.14 15.70 6.34
C SER A 116 -10.18 15.56 7.53
N TYR A 117 -10.07 14.37 8.11
CA TYR A 117 -9.13 14.10 9.18
C TYR A 117 -7.72 13.90 8.64
N ILE A 118 -7.50 13.07 7.61
CA ILE A 118 -6.13 12.89 7.10
C ILE A 118 -5.56 14.20 6.58
N SER A 119 -6.38 15.01 5.92
CA SER A 119 -5.97 16.31 5.42
C SER A 119 -5.68 17.33 6.54
N SER A 120 -6.24 17.16 7.74
CA SER A 120 -5.93 18.03 8.90
C SER A 120 -4.60 17.67 9.58
N LEU A 121 -4.11 16.43 9.42
CA LEU A 121 -2.84 16.00 9.99
C LEU A 121 -1.63 16.68 9.32
N PRO A 122 -0.51 16.88 10.04
CA PRO A 122 0.79 17.19 9.45
C PRO A 122 1.18 16.17 8.38
N ARG A 123 1.84 16.59 7.30
CA ARG A 123 2.12 15.71 6.13
C ARG A 123 2.81 14.39 6.51
N HIS A 124 3.73 14.39 7.47
CA HIS A 124 4.45 13.19 7.91
C HIS A 124 3.56 12.20 8.70
N GLN A 125 2.38 12.62 9.16
CA GLN A 125 1.39 11.79 9.85
C GLN A 125 0.27 11.30 8.92
N ARG A 126 0.25 11.73 7.65
CA ARG A 126 -0.74 11.33 6.64
C ARG A 126 -0.45 9.95 6.07
N ARG A 127 -0.20 8.98 6.95
CA ARG A 127 0.04 7.60 6.59
C ARG A 127 -1.27 6.96 6.12
N THR A 128 -1.22 6.24 5.02
CA THR A 128 -2.36 5.53 4.43
C THR A 128 -2.06 4.07 4.13
N LEU A 129 -0.81 3.66 4.32
CA LEU A 129 -0.33 2.30 4.11
C LEU A 129 0.30 1.76 5.40
N GLN A 130 0.00 0.50 5.67
CA GLN A 130 0.58 -0.27 6.76
C GLN A 130 0.68 -1.74 6.33
N ILE A 131 1.60 -2.47 6.93
CA ILE A 131 1.65 -3.93 6.87
C ILE A 131 1.56 -4.42 8.29
N VAL A 132 0.69 -5.39 8.53
CA VAL A 132 0.44 -5.92 9.87
C VAL A 132 0.66 -7.40 9.85
N LYS A 133 1.32 -7.91 10.90
CA LYS A 133 1.36 -9.35 11.16
C LYS A 133 0.10 -9.70 11.94
N VAL A 134 -0.56 -10.78 11.54
CA VAL A 134 -1.78 -11.25 12.20
C VAL A 134 -1.62 -12.73 12.51
N ASP A 135 -1.98 -13.14 13.72
CA ASP A 135 -1.93 -14.55 14.14
C ASP A 135 -3.16 -15.34 13.69
N GLY A 136 -4.19 -14.64 13.22
CA GLY A 136 -5.39 -15.22 12.65
C GLY A 136 -6.04 -14.30 11.62
N PHE A 137 -6.75 -14.92 10.68
CA PHE A 137 -7.61 -14.23 9.74
C PHE A 137 -8.88 -15.06 9.54
N LYS A 138 -10.04 -14.45 9.75
CA LYS A 138 -11.34 -15.12 9.58
C LYS A 138 -12.08 -14.50 8.41
N THR A 139 -12.74 -15.33 7.62
CA THR A 139 -13.70 -14.88 6.61
C THR A 139 -15.03 -15.59 6.79
N TRP A 140 -16.12 -14.87 6.54
CA TRP A 140 -17.46 -15.45 6.52
C TRP A 140 -18.33 -14.72 5.50
N CYS A 141 -19.37 -15.39 5.01
CA CYS A 141 -20.38 -14.77 4.18
C CYS A 141 -21.57 -14.45 5.08
N ASN A 142 -22.03 -13.19 5.09
CA ASN A 142 -23.20 -12.81 5.86
C ASN A 142 -24.50 -13.28 5.18
N ASN A 143 -25.63 -13.14 5.87
CA ASN A 143 -26.95 -13.54 5.37
C ASN A 143 -27.40 -12.80 4.09
N TYR A 144 -26.68 -11.76 3.67
CA TYR A 144 -26.91 -10.99 2.45
C TYR A 144 -25.96 -11.38 1.30
N GLY A 145 -25.19 -12.46 1.44
CA GLY A 145 -24.25 -12.90 0.41
C GLY A 145 -22.98 -12.04 0.33
N LYS A 146 -22.73 -11.15 1.30
CA LYS A 146 -21.51 -10.34 1.35
C LYS A 146 -20.44 -11.06 2.16
N TRP A 147 -19.28 -11.25 1.55
CA TRP A 147 -18.09 -11.69 2.27
C TRP A 147 -17.66 -10.65 3.29
N LYS A 148 -17.12 -11.13 4.40
CA LYS A 148 -16.61 -10.35 5.52
C LYS A 148 -15.28 -10.94 5.94
N GLY A 149 -14.39 -10.07 6.40
CA GLY A 149 -13.09 -10.43 6.95
C GLY A 149 -12.94 -9.88 8.36
N GLU A 150 -12.24 -10.61 9.22
CA GLU A 150 -11.85 -10.16 10.56
C GLU A 150 -10.39 -10.53 10.82
N ILE A 151 -9.62 -9.54 11.27
CA ILE A 151 -8.31 -9.72 11.89
C ILE A 151 -8.49 -9.56 13.41
N PRO A 152 -8.39 -10.64 14.20
CA PRO A 152 -8.24 -10.52 15.63
C PRO A 152 -6.92 -9.82 15.95
N LEU A 153 -6.99 -8.78 16.77
CA LEU A 153 -5.85 -8.10 17.35
C LEU A 153 -5.55 -8.69 18.74
N GLU A 154 -4.29 -8.60 19.19
CA GLU A 154 -3.96 -8.92 20.58
C GLU A 154 -4.78 -8.03 21.54
N GLY A 155 -5.36 -8.61 22.59
CA GLY A 155 -6.21 -7.91 23.56
C GLY A 155 -7.72 -7.99 23.30
N GLY A 156 -8.18 -8.74 22.29
CA GLY A 156 -9.60 -9.06 22.07
C GLY A 156 -10.37 -8.06 21.18
N ASN A 157 -9.69 -7.03 20.67
CA ASN A 157 -10.23 -6.17 19.61
C ASN A 157 -10.08 -6.84 18.25
N SER A 158 -10.87 -6.42 17.26
CA SER A 158 -10.71 -6.89 15.89
C SER A 158 -10.97 -5.81 14.85
N LEU A 159 -10.25 -5.91 13.73
CA LEU A 159 -10.55 -5.12 12.54
C LEU A 159 -11.46 -5.95 11.64
N ALA A 160 -12.68 -5.49 11.41
CA ALA A 160 -13.66 -6.14 10.54
C ALA A 160 -13.94 -5.32 9.29
N TRP A 161 -14.12 -5.97 8.14
CA TRP A 161 -14.40 -5.30 6.87
C TRP A 161 -15.31 -6.10 5.93
N SER A 162 -15.77 -5.43 4.85
CA SER A 162 -16.65 -5.95 3.78
C SER A 162 -15.90 -6.33 2.52
#